data_AF-A0A6Q2Z2V5-F1
#
_entry.id   AF-A0A6Q2Z2V5-F1
#
_cell.length_a   1.000
_cell.length_b   1.000
_cell.length_c   1.000
_cell.angle_alpha   90.00
_cell.angle_beta   90.00
_cell.angle_gamma   90.00
#
_symmetry.space_group_name_H-M   'P 1'
#
loop_
_entity.id
_entity.type
_entity.pdbx_description
1 polymer ?
#
loop_
_entity_poly.entity_id
_entity_poly.type
_entity_poly.pdbx_seq_one_letter_code
_entity_poly.pdbx_strand_id
1 'polypeptide(L)'
;MLGTLCTLITALTGVHGAIVLTQKPSVQTKTTGQEVTMECNIGRYDGNYVHWYKQVPGGVPQYVLSYRYGVSSPFYGTGFSSSRFNSKSTSDLDYELIIKQRVNSWKIQRCW
;
A
#
# COMPACT_ATOMS: atom_id res chain seq x y z
N MET A 1 -25.83 23.44 41.15
CA MET A 1 -24.81 22.45 40.73
C MET A 1 -25.26 21.82 39.42
N LEU A 2 -25.01 22.47 38.27
CA LEU A 2 -25.38 21.92 36.96
C LEU A 2 -24.53 22.49 35.80
N GLY A 3 -23.92 23.67 35.98
CA GLY A 3 -23.11 24.32 34.93
C GLY A 3 -21.68 23.79 34.75
N THR A 4 -21.13 23.03 35.70
CA THR A 4 -19.75 22.51 35.64
C THR A 4 -19.60 21.19 34.87
N LEU A 5 -20.70 20.47 34.62
CA LEU A 5 -20.66 19.19 33.92
C LEU A 5 -20.58 19.35 32.39
N CYS A 6 -21.15 20.43 31.84
CA CYS A 6 -21.14 20.68 30.39
C CYS A 6 -19.74 21.06 29.86
N THR A 7 -18.88 21.65 30.68
CA THR A 7 -17.54 22.11 30.25
C THR A 7 -16.50 20.99 30.14
N LEU A 8 -16.74 19.80 30.72
CA LEU A 8 -15.79 18.68 30.63
C LEU A 8 -15.95 17.82 29.37
N ILE A 9 -17.07 17.94 28.65
CA ILE A 9 -17.41 17.04 27.54
C ILE A 9 -16.79 17.50 26.20
N THR A 10 -16.41 18.78 26.08
CA THR A 10 -15.84 19.34 24.84
C THR A 10 -14.35 19.05 24.63
N ALA A 11 -13.66 18.39 25.55
CA ALA A 11 -12.21 18.14 25.45
C ALA A 11 -11.82 16.88 24.65
N LEU A 12 -12.77 16.12 24.09
CA LEU A 12 -12.54 14.73 23.64
C LEU A 12 -12.92 14.40 22.20
N THR A 13 -13.09 15.37 21.30
CA THR A 13 -13.33 15.07 19.88
C THR A 13 -12.07 15.33 19.04
N GLY A 14 -11.01 14.58 19.35
CA GLY A 14 -9.82 14.44 18.52
C GLY A 14 -9.72 13.03 17.98
N VAL A 15 -10.79 12.48 17.40
CA VAL A 15 -10.73 11.17 16.75
C VAL A 15 -9.93 11.34 15.46
N HIS A 16 -8.61 11.13 15.55
CA HIS A 16 -7.78 10.90 14.38
C HIS A 16 -8.28 9.60 13.75
N GLY A 17 -9.03 9.71 12.65
CA GLY A 17 -9.43 8.57 11.84
C GLY A 17 -8.16 7.84 11.42
N ALA A 18 -7.95 6.64 11.96
CA ALA A 18 -6.86 5.79 11.52
C ALA A 18 -7.10 5.45 10.05
N ILE A 19 -6.17 5.80 9.17
CA ILE A 19 -6.19 5.35 7.78
C ILE A 19 -5.90 3.85 7.83
N VAL A 20 -6.93 3.04 7.64
CA VAL A 20 -6.80 1.58 7.59
C VAL A 20 -6.52 1.18 6.15
N LEU A 21 -5.24 0.96 5.84
CA LEU A 21 -4.82 0.35 4.58
C LEU A 21 -5.35 -1.09 4.51
N THR A 22 -6.21 -1.38 3.54
CA THR A 22 -6.78 -2.73 3.37
C THR A 22 -6.02 -3.44 2.24
N GLN A 23 -5.17 -4.41 2.59
CA GLN A 23 -4.45 -5.24 1.62
C GLN A 23 -5.11 -6.63 1.54
N LYS A 24 -5.62 -6.99 0.36
CA LYS A 24 -6.14 -8.34 0.10
C LYS A 24 -5.43 -8.99 -1.09
N PRO A 25 -5.04 -10.27 -0.95
CA PRO A 25 -4.82 -11.03 0.30
C PRO A 25 -3.53 -10.58 1.03
N SER A 26 -3.49 -10.75 2.35
CA SER A 26 -2.36 -10.34 3.21
C SER A 26 -1.09 -11.21 3.03
N VAL A 27 -1.26 -12.41 2.46
CA VAL A 27 -0.20 -13.36 2.09
C VAL A 27 -0.67 -14.16 0.88
N GLN A 28 0.14 -14.25 -0.18
CA GLN A 28 -0.05 -15.23 -1.25
C GLN A 28 1.14 -16.16 -1.36
N THR A 29 0.87 -17.45 -1.16
CA THR A 29 1.79 -18.53 -1.52
C THR A 29 1.23 -19.17 -2.78
N LYS A 30 1.71 -18.79 -3.96
CA LYS A 30 1.24 -19.33 -5.23
C LYS A 30 2.32 -20.11 -5.97
N THR A 31 1.85 -21.11 -6.71
CA THR A 31 2.61 -21.95 -7.63
C THR A 31 3.16 -21.13 -8.79
N THR A 32 4.40 -21.42 -9.18
CA THR A 32 5.07 -20.95 -10.40
C THR A 32 4.13 -21.02 -11.62
N GLY A 33 4.01 -19.97 -12.42
CA GLY A 33 3.17 -19.90 -13.63
C GLY A 33 2.30 -18.63 -13.82
N GLN A 34 1.69 -18.09 -12.76
CA GLN A 34 0.74 -16.96 -12.84
C GLN A 34 1.26 -15.58 -12.43
N GLU A 35 0.84 -14.55 -13.16
CA GLU A 35 0.94 -13.15 -12.74
C GLU A 35 0.19 -12.94 -11.41
N VAL A 36 0.78 -12.17 -10.51
CA VAL A 36 0.16 -11.81 -9.23
C VAL A 36 -0.13 -10.31 -9.23
N THR A 37 -1.40 -9.98 -9.04
CA THR A 37 -1.85 -8.62 -8.78
C THR A 37 -2.13 -8.47 -7.29
N MET A 38 -1.65 -7.38 -6.72
CA MET A 38 -1.98 -6.97 -5.35
C MET A 38 -2.59 -5.59 -5.39
N GLU A 39 -3.66 -5.43 -4.63
CA GLU A 39 -4.45 -4.20 -4.58
C GLU A 39 -4.11 -3.39 -3.32
N CYS A 40 -4.11 -2.08 -3.46
CA CYS A 40 -4.01 -1.12 -2.39
C CYS A 40 -5.05 -0.01 -2.59
N ASN A 41 -5.85 0.24 -1.57
CA ASN A 41 -6.64 1.46 -1.47
C ASN A 41 -5.99 2.39 -0.43
N ILE A 42 -5.66 3.62 -0.82
CA ILE A 42 -5.01 4.62 0.07
C ILE A 42 -6.00 5.38 0.96
N GLY A 43 -7.32 5.16 0.81
CA GLY A 43 -8.39 5.75 1.60
C GLY A 43 -8.65 7.24 1.34
N ARG A 44 -7.62 8.01 1.03
CA ARG A 44 -7.71 9.43 0.69
C ARG A 44 -6.63 9.80 -0.32
N TYR A 45 -7.04 10.47 -1.39
CA TYR A 45 -6.10 11.02 -2.35
C TYR A 45 -5.38 12.24 -1.77
N ASP A 46 -4.05 12.21 -1.82
CA ASP A 46 -3.17 13.26 -1.29
C ASP A 46 -2.15 13.78 -2.32
N GLY A 47 -2.22 13.30 -3.57
CA GLY A 47 -1.33 13.70 -4.66
C GLY A 47 0.10 13.15 -4.56
N ASN A 48 0.37 12.26 -3.61
CA ASN A 48 1.67 11.64 -3.42
C ASN A 48 1.84 10.35 -4.23
N TYR A 49 3.07 9.85 -4.25
CA TYR A 49 3.37 8.54 -4.82
C TYR A 49 3.03 7.45 -3.80
N VAL A 50 2.44 6.37 -4.29
CA VAL A 50 2.31 5.12 -3.58
C VAL A 50 3.61 4.34 -3.69
N HIS A 51 4.16 3.91 -2.55
CA HIS A 51 5.39 3.13 -2.47
C HIS A 51 5.13 1.67 -2.16
N TRP A 52 5.70 0.76 -2.97
CA TRP A 52 5.59 -0.67 -2.78
C TRP A 52 6.87 -1.27 -2.18
N TYR A 53 6.70 -2.06 -1.13
CA TYR A 53 7.81 -2.72 -0.44
C TYR A 53 7.66 -4.23 -0.39
N LYS A 54 8.75 -4.92 -0.71
CA LYS A 54 8.90 -6.35 -0.47
C LYS A 54 9.37 -6.60 0.95
N GLN A 55 8.72 -7.50 1.65
CA GLN A 55 9.11 -8.00 2.96
C GLN A 55 9.44 -9.48 2.90
N VAL A 56 10.59 -9.83 3.44
CA VAL A 56 11.00 -11.23 3.67
C VAL A 56 10.85 -11.51 5.18
N PRO A 57 10.34 -12.67 5.60
CA PRO A 57 10.30 -13.03 7.02
C PRO A 57 11.69 -12.88 7.66
N GLY A 58 11.77 -12.12 8.76
CA GLY A 58 13.03 -11.83 9.46
C GLY A 58 13.99 -10.86 8.74
N GLY A 59 13.62 -10.31 7.57
CA GLY A 59 14.43 -9.38 6.80
C GLY A 59 13.93 -7.93 6.84
N VAL A 60 14.78 -7.01 6.37
CA VAL A 60 14.42 -5.60 6.19
C VAL A 60 13.51 -5.41 4.96
N PRO A 61 12.52 -4.47 5.01
CA PRO A 61 11.75 -4.12 3.83
C PRO A 61 12.64 -3.61 2.69
N GLN A 62 12.41 -4.09 1.48
CA GLN A 62 13.11 -3.68 0.26
C GLN A 62 12.15 -2.83 -0.59
N TYR A 63 12.57 -1.61 -0.94
CA TYR A 63 11.81 -0.75 -1.85
C TYR A 63 11.79 -1.35 -3.26
N VAL A 64 10.59 -1.56 -3.81
CA VAL A 64 10.38 -2.20 -5.12
C VAL A 64 10.16 -1.14 -6.20
N LEU A 65 9.14 -0.31 -6.01
CA LEU A 65 8.80 0.77 -6.92
C LEU A 65 7.86 1.78 -6.26
N SER A 66 7.70 2.94 -6.87
CA SER A 66 6.62 3.88 -6.57
C SER A 66 5.83 4.30 -7.81
N TYR A 67 4.55 4.61 -7.61
CA TYR A 67 3.62 4.99 -8.67
C TYR A 67 2.61 6.01 -8.15
N ARG A 68 2.22 6.97 -8.99
CA ARG A 68 1.22 7.99 -8.65
C ARG A 68 0.11 8.00 -9.69
N TYR A 69 -1.13 8.20 -9.27
CA TYR A 69 -2.24 8.39 -10.20
C TYR A 69 -1.91 9.45 -11.28
N GLY A 70 -2.21 9.11 -12.54
CA GLY A 70 -1.98 9.99 -13.69
C GLY A 70 -0.55 10.01 -14.24
N VAL A 71 0.40 9.24 -13.69
CA VAL A 71 1.76 9.11 -14.28
C VAL A 71 1.84 7.89 -15.21
N SER A 72 2.70 7.97 -16.23
CA SER A 72 2.81 6.95 -17.28
C SER A 72 3.64 5.73 -16.89
N SER A 73 4.56 5.85 -15.94
CA SER A 73 5.47 4.77 -15.56
C SER A 73 5.92 4.87 -14.11
N PRO A 74 6.13 3.73 -13.42
CA PRO A 74 6.63 3.72 -12.05
C PRO A 74 8.14 4.00 -11.98
N PHE A 75 8.59 4.47 -10.82
CA PHE A 75 10.01 4.56 -10.48
C PHE A 75 10.44 3.28 -9.75
N TYR A 76 11.54 2.65 -10.15
CA TYR A 76 11.98 1.38 -9.59
C TYR A 76 13.08 1.56 -8.55
N GLY A 77 13.04 0.74 -7.51
CA GLY A 77 14.14 0.57 -6.57
C GLY A 77 15.30 -0.21 -7.16
N THR A 78 16.48 -0.13 -6.53
CA THR A 78 17.68 -0.83 -6.95
C THR A 78 17.45 -2.36 -7.04
N GLY A 79 17.78 -2.96 -8.19
CA GLY A 79 17.60 -4.40 -8.42
C GLY A 79 16.18 -4.83 -8.85
N PHE A 80 15.27 -3.86 -8.99
CA PHE A 80 13.91 -4.06 -9.49
C PHE A 80 13.75 -3.40 -10.88
N SER A 81 12.87 -3.94 -11.72
CA SER A 81 12.63 -3.40 -13.06
C SER A 81 11.29 -3.82 -13.65
N SER A 82 10.92 -3.15 -14.75
CA SER A 82 9.69 -3.39 -15.53
C SER A 82 9.57 -4.78 -16.14
N SER A 83 10.69 -5.52 -16.23
CA SER A 83 10.70 -6.92 -16.63
C SER A 83 9.90 -7.81 -15.69
N ARG A 84 9.85 -7.47 -14.40
CA ARG A 84 9.20 -8.28 -13.34
C ARG A 84 8.11 -7.55 -12.58
N PHE A 85 8.18 -6.23 -12.46
CA PHE A 85 7.26 -5.46 -11.62
C PHE A 85 6.63 -4.31 -12.41
N ASN A 86 5.35 -4.07 -12.21
CA ASN A 86 4.67 -2.89 -12.75
C ASN A 86 3.63 -2.39 -11.74
N SER A 87 3.22 -1.13 -11.86
CA SER A 87 2.08 -0.62 -11.11
C SER A 87 1.18 0.22 -12.00
N LYS A 88 -0.11 0.20 -11.69
CA LYS A 88 -1.14 1.01 -12.33
C LYS A 88 -2.16 1.41 -11.27
N SER A 89 -3.02 2.35 -11.62
CA SER A 89 -4.14 2.78 -10.79
C SER A 89 -5.46 2.63 -11.56
N THR A 90 -6.51 2.17 -10.90
CA THR A 90 -7.87 2.12 -11.47
C THR A 90 -8.67 3.37 -11.10
N SER A 91 -8.31 4.03 -9.99
CA SER A 91 -8.84 5.32 -9.55
C SER A 91 -7.70 6.14 -8.90
N ASP A 92 -8.01 7.34 -8.42
CA ASP A 92 -7.08 8.14 -7.59
C ASP A 92 -6.84 7.53 -6.20
N LEU A 93 -7.63 6.53 -5.81
CA LEU A 93 -7.54 5.83 -4.52
C LEU A 93 -7.03 4.39 -4.65
N ASP A 94 -7.26 3.74 -5.79
CA ASP A 94 -7.04 2.31 -5.99
C ASP A 94 -5.83 2.03 -6.88
N TYR A 95 -4.85 1.35 -6.31
CA TYR A 95 -3.55 1.04 -6.90
C TYR A 95 -3.34 -0.47 -6.99
N GLU A 96 -2.73 -0.90 -8.07
CA GLU A 96 -2.37 -2.30 -8.31
C GLU A 96 -0.85 -2.43 -8.50
N LEU A 97 -0.25 -3.42 -7.83
CA LEU A 97 1.09 -3.91 -8.13
C LEU A 97 0.99 -5.24 -8.85
N ILE A 98 1.59 -5.30 -10.03
CA ILE A 98 1.63 -6.43 -10.93
C ILE A 98 3.02 -7.07 -10.88
N ILE A 99 3.08 -8.38 -10.63
CA ILE A 99 4.32 -9.15 -10.55
C ILE A 99 4.32 -10.24 -11.62
N LYS A 100 5.19 -10.06 -12.61
CA LYS A 100 5.42 -11.00 -13.71
C LYS A 100 6.40 -12.09 -13.25
N GLN A 101 5.86 -13.18 -12.73
CA GLN A 101 6.43 -14.54 -12.82
C GLN A 101 7.97 -14.74 -12.75
N ARG A 102 8.50 -14.73 -11.52
CA ARG A 102 9.60 -15.59 -10.99
C ARG A 102 9.78 -15.24 -9.52
N VAL A 103 9.15 -15.98 -8.61
CA VAL A 103 9.14 -15.55 -7.20
C VAL A 103 8.98 -16.71 -6.20
N ASN A 104 10.10 -17.12 -5.59
CA ASN A 104 10.22 -17.88 -4.33
C ASN A 104 9.49 -17.20 -3.14
N SER A 105 8.24 -17.51 -2.81
CA SER A 105 7.50 -17.06 -1.60
C SER A 105 7.74 -15.59 -1.16
N TRP A 106 6.84 -14.66 -1.55
CA TRP A 106 7.03 -13.22 -1.39
C TRP A 106 5.86 -12.65 -0.59
N LYS A 107 6.18 -11.81 0.40
CA LYS A 107 5.20 -10.99 1.10
C LYS A 107 5.48 -9.55 0.71
N ILE A 108 4.59 -8.89 -0.03
CA ILE A 108 4.68 -7.44 -0.22
C ILE A 108 3.68 -6.83 0.73
N GLN A 109 4.14 -6.02 1.66
CA GLN A 109 3.38 -5.72 2.87
C GLN A 109 2.93 -4.28 3.03
N ARG A 110 3.40 -3.32 2.22
CA ARG A 110 2.95 -1.93 2.35
C ARG A 110 2.90 -1.19 1.04
N CYS A 111 1.78 -0.51 0.88
CA CYS A 111 1.51 0.64 0.06
C CYS A 111 1.50 1.82 1.05
N TRP A 112 2.36 2.80 0.83
CA TRP A 112 2.50 4.03 1.65
C TRP A 112 2.34 5.22 0.75
#